data_AF-A0A814W010-F1
#
_entry.id   AF-A0A814W010-F1
#
_cell.length_a   1.000
_cell.length_b   1.000
_cell.length_c   1.000
_cell.angle_alpha   90.00
_cell.angle_beta   90.00
_cell.angle_gamma   90.00
#
_symmetry.space_group_name_H-M   'P 1'
#
loop_
_entity.id
_entity.type
_entity.pdbx_description
1 polymer ?
#
loop_
_entity_poly.entity_id
_entity_poly.type
_entity_poly.pdbx_seq_one_letter_code
_entity_poly.pdbx_strand_id
1 'polypeptide(L)'
;MCSNSSKINHKKDGPTLCFGCRDKLEENHAGIQCAQGHHLCMPCSANLVAICIAEPTVNLPPRCMVCKIELNSSVFERQLQPDQFEKYTNIMLSLSWSKDILKDNEELIYCAFCSYVEIRVKSPGAQFMFCKHQGCGKTSCLICLHTVTQLEENYDDVNDEEYEEYENNIEEYEKHFKCSELGEAKKIVEMAIENGQKVPCPECGLAGMKDDACTHMTCPECQTYWCYFCGLKEIDCDKSIPASTTELVTPIYRHNEDWDINPKRCPMYLTVIHEIDNIWPDNDSGCMEYFHRIRSLKFLREAYEQLGSEVFEQLNERFGIIDACGFALDDIRHLDLTLIDYSNHDNMSDEENEDNVDIQTADDISDEENEHNVDIRTADNTSDEENEYNGDMPTADNEIYEEF
;
A
#
# COMPACT_ATOMS: atom_id res chain seq x y z
N MET A 1 36.14 -2.44 9.42
CA MET A 1 36.00 -3.82 8.90
C MET A 1 34.54 -4.01 8.50
N CYS A 2 34.17 -3.64 7.27
CA CYS A 2 32.86 -3.98 6.72
C CYS A 2 32.96 -5.39 6.18
N SER A 3 32.46 -6.36 6.95
CA SER A 3 32.31 -7.74 6.51
C SER A 3 31.36 -7.77 5.33
N ASN A 4 31.86 -8.31 4.21
CA ASN A 4 31.08 -8.79 3.08
C ASN A 4 29.88 -9.57 3.60
N SER A 5 28.70 -8.96 3.57
CA SER A 5 27.42 -9.63 3.57
C SER A 5 27.25 -10.29 2.20
N SER A 6 28.02 -11.35 1.97
CA SER A 6 27.71 -12.35 0.96
C SER A 6 26.29 -12.82 1.26
N LYS A 7 25.33 -12.33 0.46
CA LYS A 7 23.95 -12.78 0.44
C LYS A 7 23.97 -14.31 0.39
N ILE A 8 23.70 -14.96 1.51
CA ILE A 8 23.42 -16.38 1.56
C ILE A 8 22.07 -16.54 0.88
N ASN A 9 22.10 -16.64 -0.44
CA ASN A 9 20.95 -17.14 -1.21
C ASN A 9 20.79 -18.59 -0.78
N HIS A 10 19.93 -18.83 0.21
CA HIS A 10 19.32 -20.13 0.38
C HIS A 10 18.54 -20.44 -0.91
N LYS A 11 19.23 -21.02 -1.90
CA LYS A 11 18.58 -21.64 -3.06
C LYS A 11 17.68 -22.75 -2.47
N LYS A 12 16.39 -22.44 -2.28
CA LYS A 12 15.39 -23.50 -2.19
C LYS A 12 15.46 -24.21 -3.54
N ASP A 13 15.89 -25.47 -3.56
CA ASP A 13 16.02 -26.32 -4.76
C ASP A 13 14.66 -26.70 -5.39
N GLY A 14 13.67 -25.81 -5.30
CA GLY A 14 12.37 -25.94 -5.92
C GLY A 14 12.38 -25.44 -7.36
N PRO A 15 11.53 -25.98 -8.24
CA PRO A 15 11.33 -25.43 -9.57
C PRO A 15 10.79 -23.98 -9.47
N THR A 16 11.39 -23.05 -10.20
CA THR A 16 10.83 -21.70 -10.37
C THR A 16 9.48 -21.81 -11.08
N LEU A 17 8.43 -21.21 -10.52
CA LEU A 17 7.09 -21.22 -11.11
C LEU A 17 6.67 -19.80 -11.52
N CYS A 18 5.92 -19.69 -12.60
CA CYS A 18 5.26 -18.45 -12.99
C CYS A 18 4.16 -18.12 -11.98
N PHE A 19 4.15 -16.88 -11.47
CA PHE A 19 3.08 -16.47 -10.56
C PHE A 19 1.70 -16.42 -11.23
N GLY A 20 1.64 -15.99 -12.51
CA GLY A 20 0.37 -15.81 -13.21
C GLY A 20 -0.32 -17.12 -13.61
N CYS A 21 0.42 -18.08 -14.19
CA CYS A 21 -0.15 -19.33 -14.71
C CYS A 21 0.29 -20.59 -13.96
N ARG A 22 1.20 -20.48 -12.98
CA ARG A 22 1.80 -21.60 -12.23
C ARG A 22 2.64 -22.58 -13.05
N ASP A 23 2.90 -22.30 -14.32
CA ASP A 23 3.81 -23.11 -15.14
C ASP A 23 5.24 -23.08 -14.62
N LYS A 24 5.94 -24.22 -14.75
CA LYS A 24 7.36 -24.32 -14.44
C LYS A 24 8.20 -23.53 -15.43
N LEU A 25 9.10 -22.71 -14.90
CA LEU A 25 10.01 -21.84 -15.65
C LEU A 25 11.42 -22.39 -15.66
N GLU A 26 12.14 -22.08 -16.73
CA GLU A 26 13.59 -22.25 -16.79
C GLU A 26 14.26 -21.26 -15.83
N GLU A 27 15.42 -21.63 -15.27
CA GLU A 27 16.17 -20.80 -14.31
C GLU A 27 16.51 -19.42 -14.89
N ASN A 28 16.64 -19.31 -16.22
CA ASN A 28 16.97 -18.08 -16.94
C ASN A 28 15.85 -17.64 -17.91
N HIS A 29 14.58 -17.86 -17.57
CA HIS A 29 13.47 -17.43 -18.44
C HIS A 29 13.52 -15.91 -18.72
N ALA A 30 13.11 -15.51 -19.93
CA ALA A 30 13.21 -14.12 -20.38
C ALA A 30 12.09 -13.19 -19.88
N GLY A 31 11.15 -13.71 -19.09
CA GLY A 31 10.00 -12.94 -18.60
C GLY A 31 10.36 -11.98 -17.45
N ILE A 32 9.34 -11.35 -16.86
CA ILE A 32 9.54 -10.38 -15.77
C ILE A 32 9.95 -11.11 -14.48
N GLN A 33 11.03 -10.63 -13.87
CA GLN A 33 11.47 -11.02 -12.54
C GLN A 33 11.57 -9.76 -11.66
N CYS A 34 10.88 -9.76 -10.52
CA CYS A 34 11.01 -8.66 -9.56
C CYS A 34 12.25 -8.83 -8.67
N ALA A 35 12.61 -7.78 -7.92
CA ALA A 35 13.76 -7.80 -7.02
C ALA A 35 13.66 -8.85 -5.89
N GLN A 36 12.45 -9.31 -5.55
CA GLN A 36 12.20 -10.36 -4.55
C GLN A 36 12.17 -11.77 -5.15
N GLY A 37 12.45 -11.92 -6.45
CA GLY A 37 12.45 -13.23 -7.09
C GLY A 37 11.05 -13.78 -7.38
N HIS A 38 10.03 -12.94 -7.54
CA HIS A 38 8.78 -13.35 -8.17
C HIS A 38 8.94 -13.34 -9.69
N HIS A 39 8.52 -14.43 -10.33
CA HIS A 39 8.75 -14.68 -11.75
C HIS A 39 7.43 -14.72 -12.53
N LEU A 40 7.39 -14.10 -13.70
CA LEU A 40 6.32 -14.23 -14.70
C LEU A 40 6.89 -14.85 -15.98
N CYS A 41 6.15 -15.80 -16.56
CA CYS A 41 6.45 -16.31 -17.89
C CYS A 41 6.27 -15.21 -18.95
N MET A 42 6.78 -15.44 -20.17
CA MET A 42 6.63 -14.47 -21.28
C MET A 42 5.16 -14.10 -21.55
N PRO A 43 4.21 -15.04 -21.69
CA PRO A 43 2.78 -14.70 -21.85
C PRO A 43 2.20 -13.84 -20.72
N CYS A 44 2.43 -14.21 -19.45
CA CYS A 44 1.93 -13.43 -18.30
C CYS A 44 2.61 -12.06 -18.19
N SER A 45 3.88 -11.95 -18.61
CA SER A 45 4.61 -10.68 -18.67
C SER A 45 4.01 -9.76 -19.73
N ALA A 46 3.69 -10.28 -20.92
CA ALA A 46 3.00 -9.53 -21.97
C ALA A 46 1.62 -9.04 -21.51
N ASN A 47 0.89 -9.85 -20.74
CA ASN A 47 -0.38 -9.44 -20.13
C ASN A 47 -0.20 -8.31 -19.11
N LEU A 48 0.80 -8.40 -18.23
CA LEU A 48 1.14 -7.32 -17.30
C LEU A 48 1.49 -6.03 -18.05
N VAL A 49 2.31 -6.11 -19.10
CA VAL A 49 2.62 -4.98 -19.97
C VAL A 49 1.36 -4.36 -20.56
N ALA A 50 0.46 -5.18 -21.10
CA ALA A 50 -0.79 -4.69 -21.69
C ALA A 50 -1.64 -3.92 -20.67
N ILE A 51 -1.76 -4.41 -19.43
CA ILE A 51 -2.47 -3.74 -18.33
C ILE A 51 -1.79 -2.40 -17.99
N CYS A 52 -0.47 -2.41 -17.81
CA CYS A 52 0.30 -1.20 -17.48
C CYS A 52 0.18 -0.11 -18.56
N ILE A 53 0.18 -0.50 -19.82
CA ILE A 53 0.09 0.44 -20.95
C ILE A 53 -1.36 0.87 -21.24
N ALA A 54 -2.36 0.07 -20.86
CA ALA A 54 -3.77 0.44 -20.96
C ALA A 54 -4.14 1.54 -19.95
N GLU A 55 -3.66 1.44 -18.71
CA GLU A 55 -3.97 2.38 -17.62
C GLU A 55 -2.68 2.92 -16.97
N PRO A 56 -1.93 3.76 -17.69
CA PRO A 56 -0.59 4.16 -17.26
C PRO A 56 -0.56 5.06 -16.03
N THR A 57 -1.63 5.80 -15.75
CA THR A 57 -1.73 6.67 -14.58
C THR A 57 -1.74 5.90 -13.27
N VAL A 58 -2.31 4.69 -13.28
CA VAL A 58 -2.45 3.82 -12.10
C VAL A 58 -1.30 2.82 -12.02
N ASN A 59 -0.91 2.28 -13.18
CA ASN A 59 -0.04 1.12 -13.26
C ASN A 59 1.42 1.45 -13.57
N LEU A 60 1.78 2.73 -13.74
CA LEU A 60 3.17 3.18 -13.89
C LEU A 60 3.62 4.03 -12.69
N PRO A 61 4.85 3.82 -12.17
CA PRO A 61 5.82 2.83 -12.62
C PRO A 61 5.34 1.38 -12.37
N PRO A 62 5.76 0.42 -13.23
CA PRO A 62 5.21 -0.93 -13.21
C PRO A 62 5.61 -1.63 -11.90
N ARG A 63 4.64 -2.26 -11.23
CA ARG A 63 4.86 -2.95 -9.94
C ARG A 63 4.68 -4.44 -10.08
N CYS A 64 5.42 -5.21 -9.28
CA CYS A 64 5.26 -6.66 -9.19
C CYS A 64 3.82 -6.97 -8.76
N MET A 65 3.13 -7.88 -9.45
CA MET A 65 1.75 -8.22 -9.07
C MET A 65 1.63 -8.92 -7.72
N VAL A 66 2.72 -9.49 -7.22
CA VAL A 66 2.81 -10.18 -5.92
C VAL A 66 3.17 -9.19 -4.82
N CYS A 67 4.45 -8.82 -4.73
CA CYS A 67 4.98 -8.00 -3.64
C CYS A 67 4.78 -6.49 -3.82
N LYS A 68 4.16 -6.06 -4.93
CA LYS A 68 3.90 -4.64 -5.26
C LYS A 68 5.12 -3.72 -5.31
N ILE A 69 6.34 -4.26 -5.21
CA ILE A 69 7.59 -3.51 -5.40
C ILE A 69 7.70 -3.10 -6.86
N GLU A 70 8.17 -1.88 -7.09
CA GLU A 70 8.48 -1.36 -8.42
C GLU A 70 9.44 -2.31 -9.15
N LEU A 71 9.06 -2.68 -10.37
CA LEU A 71 9.88 -3.51 -11.23
C LEU A 71 11.05 -2.67 -11.75
N ASN A 72 12.21 -3.31 -11.86
CA ASN A 72 13.33 -2.67 -12.53
C ASN A 72 12.93 -2.34 -13.98
N SER A 73 13.06 -1.07 -14.36
CA SER A 73 12.63 -0.58 -15.69
C SER A 73 13.22 -1.41 -16.82
N SER A 74 14.50 -1.81 -16.74
CA SER A 74 15.13 -2.63 -17.78
C SER A 74 14.52 -4.03 -17.90
N VAL A 75 13.94 -4.58 -16.83
CA VAL A 75 13.27 -5.89 -16.87
C VAL A 75 11.91 -5.77 -17.55
N PHE A 76 11.17 -4.71 -17.23
CA PHE A 76 9.87 -4.41 -17.83
C PHE A 76 10.02 -4.01 -19.31
N GLU A 77 10.98 -3.12 -19.63
CA GLU A 77 11.26 -2.63 -20.98
C GLU A 77 11.60 -3.73 -21.97
N ARG A 78 12.30 -4.79 -21.53
CA ARG A 78 12.58 -5.96 -22.38
C ARG A 78 11.33 -6.70 -22.86
N GLN A 79 10.19 -6.50 -22.21
CA GLN A 79 8.92 -7.12 -22.59
C GLN A 79 8.07 -6.25 -23.51
N LEU A 80 8.45 -4.98 -23.70
CA LEU A 80 7.69 -4.04 -24.52
C LEU A 80 7.93 -4.30 -26.00
N GLN A 81 6.86 -4.32 -26.78
CA GLN A 81 6.95 -4.17 -28.23
C GLN A 81 7.40 -2.75 -28.60
N PRO A 82 7.94 -2.51 -29.81
CA PRO A 82 8.47 -1.19 -30.18
C PRO A 82 7.49 -0.01 -29.98
N ASP A 83 6.22 -0.21 -30.33
CA ASP A 83 5.13 0.76 -30.14
C ASP A 83 4.81 0.98 -28.65
N GLN A 84 4.82 -0.09 -27.87
CA GLN A 84 4.62 -0.03 -26.42
C GLN A 84 5.80 0.66 -25.71
N PHE A 85 7.03 0.43 -26.18
CA PHE A 85 8.24 1.05 -25.63
C PHE A 85 8.21 2.56 -25.84
N GLU A 86 7.90 3.03 -27.04
CA GLU A 86 7.72 4.46 -27.30
C GLU A 86 6.64 5.08 -26.40
N LYS A 87 5.49 4.43 -26.27
CA LYS A 87 4.41 4.86 -25.37
C LYS A 87 4.88 4.92 -23.91
N TYR A 88 5.54 3.87 -23.42
CA TYR A 88 6.09 3.79 -22.06
C TYR A 88 7.12 4.89 -21.79
N THR A 89 8.09 5.10 -22.68
CA THR A 89 9.12 6.13 -22.53
C THR A 89 8.50 7.52 -22.45
N ASN A 90 7.52 7.83 -23.31
CA ASN A 90 6.83 9.13 -23.28
C ASN A 90 6.10 9.36 -21.96
N ILE A 91 5.43 8.32 -21.44
CA ILE A 91 4.73 8.40 -20.16
C ILE A 91 5.73 8.55 -18.99
N MET A 92 6.76 7.72 -18.93
CA MET A 92 7.75 7.76 -17.85
C MET A 92 8.51 9.08 -17.83
N LEU A 93 8.80 9.67 -19.00
CA LEU A 93 9.39 11.00 -19.10
C LEU A 93 8.46 12.07 -18.50
N SER A 94 7.17 12.00 -18.84
CA SER A 94 6.15 12.92 -18.32
C SER A 94 5.99 12.79 -16.81
N LEU A 95 5.96 11.55 -16.29
CA LEU A 95 5.91 11.27 -14.85
C LEU A 95 7.16 11.79 -14.13
N SER A 96 8.36 11.53 -14.67
CA SER A 96 9.62 12.01 -14.09
C SER A 96 9.66 13.53 -14.05
N TRP A 97 9.28 14.19 -15.15
CA TRP A 97 9.29 15.65 -15.24
C TRP A 97 8.23 16.30 -14.35
N SER A 98 7.09 15.64 -14.17
CA SER A 98 6.03 16.20 -13.35
C SER A 98 6.45 16.46 -11.90
N LYS A 99 7.37 15.64 -11.35
CA LYS A 99 7.90 15.83 -10.00
C LYS A 99 8.74 17.11 -9.85
N ASP A 100 9.45 17.50 -10.90
CA ASP A 100 10.38 18.63 -10.86
C ASP A 100 9.81 19.93 -11.45
N ILE A 101 8.80 19.82 -12.32
CA ILE A 101 8.27 20.94 -13.10
C ILE A 101 6.94 21.46 -12.56
N LEU A 102 6.07 20.58 -12.04
CA LEU A 102 4.74 21.00 -11.59
C LEU A 102 4.85 21.97 -10.41
N LYS A 103 4.22 23.13 -10.56
CA LYS A 103 3.97 24.03 -9.43
C LYS A 103 2.85 23.47 -8.57
N ASP A 104 2.73 23.94 -7.32
CA ASP A 104 1.69 23.49 -6.37
C ASP A 104 0.26 23.58 -6.93
N ASN A 105 0.02 24.54 -7.83
CA ASN A 105 -1.27 24.77 -8.48
C ASN A 105 -1.40 24.14 -9.88
N GLU A 106 -0.44 23.33 -10.31
CA GLU A 106 -0.48 22.61 -11.59
C GLU A 106 -0.70 21.12 -11.36
N GLU A 107 -1.29 20.46 -12.35
CA GLU A 107 -1.47 19.01 -12.38
C GLU A 107 -1.23 18.46 -13.78
N LEU A 108 -0.83 17.19 -13.82
CA LEU A 108 -0.62 16.46 -15.05
C LEU A 108 -1.91 15.71 -15.40
N ILE A 109 -2.48 16.03 -16.56
CA ILE A 109 -3.74 15.46 -17.03
C ILE A 109 -3.47 14.53 -18.21
N TYR A 110 -4.05 13.33 -18.15
CA TYR A 110 -3.87 12.27 -19.14
C TYR A 110 -5.15 12.03 -19.94
N CYS A 111 -4.99 11.79 -21.24
CA CYS A 111 -6.10 11.36 -22.08
C CYS A 111 -6.45 9.91 -21.74
N ALA A 112 -7.73 9.65 -21.46
CA ALA A 112 -8.21 8.29 -21.18
C ALA A 112 -8.09 7.32 -22.37
N PHE A 113 -7.76 7.81 -23.57
CA PHE A 113 -7.80 7.00 -24.80
C PHE A 113 -6.47 6.90 -25.55
N CYS A 114 -5.45 7.70 -25.21
CA CYS A 114 -4.14 7.64 -25.85
C CYS A 114 -3.03 8.11 -24.90
N SER A 115 -1.79 8.18 -25.37
CA SER A 115 -0.64 8.63 -24.57
C SER A 115 -0.50 10.15 -24.45
N TYR A 116 -1.49 10.92 -24.87
CA TYR A 116 -1.46 12.37 -24.75
C TYR A 116 -1.56 12.80 -23.30
N VAL A 117 -0.72 13.76 -22.94
CA VAL A 117 -0.63 14.33 -21.60
C VAL A 117 -0.43 15.83 -21.72
N GLU A 118 -1.03 16.60 -20.82
CA GLU A 118 -0.79 18.03 -20.72
C GLU A 118 -0.78 18.50 -19.27
N ILE A 119 -0.01 19.55 -19.00
CA ILE A 119 0.00 20.22 -17.71
C ILE A 119 -1.12 21.26 -17.72
N ARG A 120 -1.95 21.27 -16.68
CA ARG A 120 -2.99 22.30 -16.47
C ARG A 120 -2.85 22.92 -15.10
N VAL A 121 -3.29 24.17 -14.98
CA VAL A 121 -3.56 24.78 -13.69
C VAL A 121 -4.79 24.11 -13.09
N LYS A 122 -4.69 23.64 -11.84
CA LYS A 122 -5.81 23.10 -11.06
C LYS A 122 -6.92 24.12 -11.05
N SER A 123 -8.05 23.76 -11.65
CA SER A 123 -9.22 24.62 -11.72
C SER A 123 -10.47 23.79 -11.41
N PRO A 124 -11.34 24.24 -10.49
CA PRO A 124 -12.56 23.52 -10.15
C PRO A 124 -13.55 23.40 -11.33
N GLY A 125 -13.36 24.17 -12.41
CA GLY A 125 -14.18 24.11 -13.62
C GLY A 125 -13.63 23.20 -14.73
N ALA A 126 -12.39 22.71 -14.60
CA ALA A 126 -11.78 21.87 -15.63
C ALA A 126 -12.26 20.43 -15.47
N GLN A 127 -13.45 20.11 -16.00
CA GLN A 127 -14.04 18.77 -15.91
C GLN A 127 -13.71 17.88 -17.10
N PHE A 128 -13.30 18.49 -18.21
CA PHE A 128 -13.12 17.80 -19.49
C PHE A 128 -11.70 17.95 -20.00
N MET A 129 -11.18 16.88 -20.60
CA MET A 129 -9.95 16.90 -21.35
C MET A 129 -10.24 16.82 -22.84
N PHE A 130 -9.71 17.78 -23.60
CA PHE A 130 -9.74 17.77 -25.06
C PHE A 130 -8.38 17.28 -25.55
N CYS A 131 -8.33 16.08 -26.13
CA CYS A 131 -7.07 15.48 -26.54
C CYS A 131 -6.51 16.18 -27.79
N LYS A 132 -5.36 16.85 -27.67
CA LYS A 132 -4.71 17.54 -28.82
C LYS A 132 -3.87 16.61 -29.70
N HIS A 133 -3.87 15.31 -29.43
CA HIS A 133 -3.17 14.35 -30.27
C HIS A 133 -3.91 14.16 -31.60
N GLN A 134 -3.21 14.35 -32.73
CA GLN A 134 -3.79 14.39 -34.08
C GLN A 134 -4.61 13.14 -34.44
N GLY A 135 -4.23 11.96 -33.92
CA GLY A 135 -4.96 10.72 -34.16
C GLY A 135 -6.07 10.39 -33.14
N CYS A 136 -6.21 11.18 -32.08
CA CYS A 136 -7.21 10.91 -31.03
C CYS A 136 -8.38 11.90 -31.14
N GLY A 137 -8.14 13.19 -30.91
CA GLY A 137 -9.17 14.24 -30.98
C GLY A 137 -10.36 14.08 -30.01
N LYS A 138 -10.39 13.03 -29.18
CA LYS A 138 -11.51 12.74 -28.27
C LYS A 138 -11.52 13.69 -27.08
N THR A 139 -12.72 13.92 -26.57
CA THR A 139 -12.95 14.60 -25.28
C THR A 139 -13.32 13.57 -24.23
N SER A 140 -12.79 13.70 -23.00
CA SER A 140 -13.14 12.83 -21.87
C SER A 140 -13.46 13.62 -20.62
N CYS A 141 -14.42 13.13 -19.81
CA CYS A 141 -14.62 13.61 -18.45
C CYS A 141 -13.45 13.15 -17.57
N LEU A 142 -12.86 14.04 -16.80
CA LEU A 142 -11.71 13.75 -15.93
C LEU A 142 -12.05 12.91 -14.69
N ILE A 143 -13.34 12.76 -14.39
CA ILE A 143 -13.82 12.13 -13.15
C ILE A 143 -14.26 10.69 -13.42
N CYS A 144 -15.08 10.47 -14.46
CA CYS A 144 -15.52 9.14 -14.86
C CYS A 144 -14.70 8.53 -16.01
N LEU A 145 -13.81 9.30 -16.65
CA LEU A 145 -12.94 8.87 -17.75
C LEU A 145 -13.68 8.39 -19.02
N HIS A 146 -14.98 8.64 -19.13
CA HIS A 146 -15.78 8.32 -20.32
C HIS A 146 -15.61 9.39 -21.41
N THR A 147 -15.84 8.99 -22.67
CA THR A 147 -15.87 9.93 -23.81
C THR A 147 -17.06 10.88 -23.65
N VAL A 148 -16.86 12.13 -24.03
CA VAL A 148 -17.89 13.17 -24.03
C VAL A 148 -17.89 13.83 -25.40
N THR A 149 -19.06 14.19 -25.93
CA THR A 149 -19.11 14.93 -27.19
C THR A 149 -18.58 16.35 -27.00
N GLN A 150 -17.77 16.82 -27.95
CA GLN A 150 -17.29 18.19 -27.96
C GLN A 150 -18.41 19.10 -28.46
N LEU A 151 -18.80 20.09 -27.66
CA LEU A 151 -19.73 21.13 -28.09
C LEU A 151 -19.00 22.10 -29.02
N GLU A 152 -19.52 22.30 -30.23
CA GLU A 152 -18.97 23.29 -31.17
C GLU A 152 -19.39 24.71 -30.75
N GLU A 153 -18.48 25.68 -30.89
CA GLU A 153 -18.71 27.07 -30.44
C GLU A 153 -19.61 27.89 -31.39
N ASN A 154 -19.86 27.40 -32.62
CA ASN A 154 -20.60 28.14 -33.66
C ASN A 154 -22.02 27.61 -33.86
N TYR A 155 -22.96 28.13 -33.07
CA TYR A 155 -24.36 27.69 -33.08
C TYR A 155 -25.28 28.49 -34.02
N ASP A 156 -24.79 29.58 -34.62
CA ASP A 156 -25.68 30.56 -35.25
C ASP A 156 -26.30 30.13 -36.62
N ASP A 157 -25.88 29.01 -37.20
CA ASP A 157 -26.26 28.60 -38.58
C ASP A 157 -26.61 27.10 -38.74
N VAL A 158 -26.95 26.39 -37.65
CA VAL A 158 -27.34 24.97 -37.69
C VAL A 158 -28.74 24.78 -38.28
N ASN A 159 -28.89 23.76 -39.13
CA ASN A 159 -30.20 23.37 -39.68
C ASN A 159 -31.03 22.56 -38.67
N ASP A 160 -32.32 22.32 -38.96
CA ASP A 160 -33.24 21.62 -38.04
C ASP A 160 -32.75 20.21 -37.63
N GLU A 161 -32.03 19.48 -38.51
CA GLU A 161 -31.49 18.14 -38.17
C GLU A 161 -30.25 18.24 -37.27
N GLU A 162 -29.37 19.22 -37.50
CA GLU A 162 -28.19 19.48 -36.66
C GLU A 162 -28.58 19.99 -35.26
N TYR A 163 -29.73 20.66 -35.15
CA TYR A 163 -30.29 21.11 -33.88
C TYR A 163 -30.66 19.94 -32.96
N GLU A 164 -31.29 18.88 -33.47
CA GLU A 164 -31.62 17.69 -32.68
C GLU A 164 -30.36 16.96 -32.18
N GLU A 165 -29.32 16.83 -33.01
CA GLU A 165 -28.04 16.24 -32.59
C GLU A 165 -27.37 17.08 -31.49
N TYR A 166 -27.41 18.41 -31.63
CA TYR A 166 -26.87 19.32 -30.63
C TYR A 166 -27.61 19.22 -29.28
N GLU A 167 -28.94 19.16 -29.27
CA GLU A 167 -29.72 18.95 -28.03
C GLU A 167 -29.34 17.63 -27.35
N ASN A 168 -29.22 16.55 -28.12
CA ASN A 168 -28.76 15.25 -27.58
C ASN A 168 -27.34 15.35 -26.98
N ASN A 169 -26.43 16.08 -27.64
CA ASN A 169 -25.07 16.30 -27.15
C ASN A 169 -25.04 17.13 -25.86
N ILE A 170 -25.91 18.14 -25.74
CA ILE A 170 -26.08 18.89 -24.48
C ILE A 170 -26.59 17.96 -23.39
N GLU A 171 -27.63 17.16 -23.64
CA GLU A 171 -28.16 16.23 -22.63
C GLU A 171 -27.10 15.22 -22.17
N GLU A 172 -26.26 14.73 -23.08
CA GLU A 172 -25.13 13.88 -22.72
C GLU A 172 -24.09 14.63 -21.88
N TYR A 173 -23.73 15.84 -22.30
CA TYR A 173 -22.78 16.70 -21.60
C TYR A 173 -23.28 17.05 -20.18
N GLU A 174 -24.58 17.30 -20.02
CA GLU A 174 -25.21 17.63 -18.74
C GLU A 174 -25.10 16.49 -17.72
N LYS A 175 -25.12 15.23 -18.16
CA LYS A 175 -24.88 14.07 -17.28
C LYS A 175 -23.50 14.15 -16.61
N HIS A 176 -22.52 14.84 -17.21
CA HIS A 176 -21.18 14.99 -16.65
C HIS A 176 -21.05 16.17 -15.68
N PHE A 177 -21.99 17.12 -15.63
CA PHE A 177 -21.99 18.13 -14.56
C PHE A 177 -22.14 17.48 -13.19
N LYS A 178 -22.96 16.43 -13.10
CA LYS A 178 -23.09 15.65 -11.87
C LYS A 178 -21.77 14.98 -11.46
N CYS A 179 -20.94 14.59 -12.43
CA CYS A 179 -19.61 14.06 -12.12
C CYS A 179 -18.76 15.10 -11.40
N SER A 180 -18.83 16.38 -11.79
CA SER A 180 -18.11 17.45 -11.10
C SER A 180 -18.56 17.67 -9.67
N GLU A 181 -19.87 17.63 -9.43
CA GLU A 181 -20.42 17.77 -8.07
C GLU A 181 -19.92 16.64 -7.16
N LEU A 182 -19.80 15.43 -7.72
CA LEU A 182 -19.39 14.24 -6.99
C LEU A 182 -17.87 13.98 -7.03
N GLY A 183 -17.09 14.80 -7.72
CA GLY A 183 -15.67 14.53 -7.99
C GLY A 183 -14.82 14.43 -6.74
N GLU A 184 -14.96 15.38 -5.81
CA GLU A 184 -14.23 15.34 -4.53
C GLU A 184 -14.69 14.19 -3.63
N ALA A 185 -15.99 13.91 -3.61
CA ALA A 185 -16.54 12.79 -2.86
C ALA A 185 -16.03 11.44 -3.39
N LYS A 186 -15.93 11.30 -4.72
CA LYS A 186 -15.33 10.12 -5.38
C LYS A 186 -13.88 9.93 -4.96
N LYS A 187 -13.07 11.00 -4.95
CA LYS A 187 -11.66 10.95 -4.50
C LYS A 187 -11.54 10.45 -3.06
N ILE A 188 -12.42 10.88 -2.16
CA ILE A 188 -12.43 10.42 -0.76
C ILE A 188 -12.66 8.91 -0.68
N VAL A 189 -13.62 8.37 -1.44
CA VAL A 189 -13.89 6.92 -1.47
C VAL A 189 -12.74 6.15 -2.12
N GLU A 190 -12.18 6.64 -3.24
CA GLU A 190 -11.02 6.01 -3.90
C GLU A 190 -9.81 5.95 -2.96
N MET A 191 -9.55 7.03 -2.22
CA MET A 191 -8.48 7.10 -1.23
C MET A 191 -8.74 6.16 -0.05
N ALA A 192 -9.99 5.99 0.39
CA ALA A 192 -10.35 5.03 1.44
C ALA A 192 -10.07 3.58 1.00
N ILE A 193 -10.41 3.23 -0.25
CA ILE A 193 -10.10 1.92 -0.83
C ILE A 193 -8.59 1.71 -0.85
N GLU A 194 -7.83 2.69 -1.34
CA GLU A 194 -6.36 2.61 -1.42
C GLU A 194 -5.70 2.45 -0.04
N ASN A 195 -6.13 3.23 0.96
CA ASN A 195 -5.60 3.19 2.32
C ASN A 195 -5.94 1.90 3.08
N GLY A 196 -7.00 1.20 2.67
CA GLY A 196 -7.32 -0.13 3.19
C GLY A 196 -6.39 -1.23 2.67
N GLN A 197 -5.96 -1.10 1.41
CA GLN A 197 -5.10 -2.08 0.73
C GLN A 197 -3.61 -1.90 1.03
N LYS A 198 -3.21 -0.71 1.51
CA LYS A 198 -1.81 -0.38 1.79
C LYS A 198 -1.65 0.11 3.21
N VAL A 199 -0.49 -0.18 3.81
CA VAL A 199 -0.12 0.42 5.09
C VAL A 199 1.10 1.32 4.84
N PRO A 200 0.99 2.64 5.09
CA PRO A 200 2.11 3.56 4.91
C PRO A 200 3.16 3.34 5.99
N CYS A 201 4.44 3.47 5.62
CA CYS A 201 5.52 3.58 6.57
C CYS A 201 5.28 4.80 7.49
N PRO A 202 5.35 4.64 8.82
CA PRO A 202 5.07 5.73 9.76
C PRO A 202 6.07 6.88 9.73
N GLU A 203 7.24 6.70 9.10
CA GLU A 203 8.29 7.73 9.03
C GLU A 203 8.24 8.51 7.71
N CYS A 204 8.30 7.81 6.56
CA CYS A 204 8.39 8.46 5.24
C CYS A 204 7.10 8.40 4.41
N GLY A 205 6.04 7.73 4.90
CA GLY A 205 4.77 7.60 4.19
C GLY A 205 4.77 6.62 3.01
N LEU A 206 5.90 5.97 2.68
CA LEU A 206 5.94 4.98 1.61
C LEU A 206 4.95 3.84 1.92
N ALA A 207 3.92 3.70 1.08
CA ALA A 207 2.84 2.74 1.28
C ALA A 207 2.95 1.53 0.36
N GLY A 208 2.69 0.35 0.92
CA GLY A 208 2.74 -0.92 0.21
C GLY A 208 1.78 -1.95 0.77
N MET A 209 1.49 -2.96 -0.04
CA MET A 209 0.79 -4.17 0.37
C MET A 209 1.84 -5.23 0.70
N LYS A 210 1.68 -5.91 1.83
CA LYS A 210 2.54 -7.03 2.22
C LYS A 210 2.02 -8.34 1.63
N ASP A 211 2.90 -9.31 1.41
CA ASP A 211 2.60 -10.60 0.78
C ASP A 211 2.97 -11.82 1.65
N ASP A 212 3.45 -11.61 2.87
CA ASP A 212 3.72 -12.64 3.87
C ASP A 212 2.99 -12.33 5.20
N ALA A 213 2.79 -13.33 6.05
CA ALA A 213 2.04 -13.19 7.30
C ALA A 213 2.83 -12.57 8.47
N CYS A 214 4.14 -12.38 8.36
CA CYS A 214 4.93 -11.73 9.41
C CYS A 214 4.44 -10.30 9.60
N THR A 215 4.41 -9.74 10.80
CA THR A 215 3.96 -8.34 10.96
C THR A 215 5.10 -7.35 10.91
N HIS A 216 6.36 -7.79 10.96
CA HIS A 216 7.51 -6.90 10.95
C HIS A 216 7.90 -6.45 9.54
N MET A 217 8.18 -5.15 9.39
CA MET A 217 8.57 -4.52 8.14
C MET A 217 9.81 -3.65 8.34
N THR A 218 10.63 -3.57 7.30
CA THR A 218 11.70 -2.58 7.17
C THR A 218 11.41 -1.75 5.93
N CYS A 219 11.30 -0.43 6.10
CA CYS A 219 11.02 0.44 4.96
C CYS A 219 12.22 0.46 4.00
N PRO A 220 12.05 0.19 2.69
CA PRO A 220 13.16 0.19 1.75
C PRO A 220 13.75 1.59 1.52
N GLU A 221 12.95 2.65 1.73
CA GLU A 221 13.38 4.04 1.53
C GLU A 221 14.14 4.57 2.74
N CYS A 222 13.50 4.62 3.91
CA CYS A 222 14.07 5.25 5.10
C CYS A 222 14.66 4.27 6.12
N GLN A 223 14.63 2.96 5.84
CA GLN A 223 15.16 1.88 6.70
C GLN A 223 14.50 1.76 8.10
N THR A 224 13.39 2.47 8.35
CA THR A 224 12.63 2.36 9.60
C THR A 224 12.08 0.95 9.78
N TYR A 225 12.28 0.36 10.97
CA TYR A 225 11.61 -0.87 11.41
C TYR A 225 10.26 -0.53 12.02
N TRP A 226 9.22 -1.27 11.65
CA TRP A 226 7.84 -0.99 12.07
C TRP A 226 6.95 -2.23 11.98
N CYS A 227 5.80 -2.19 12.66
CA CYS A 227 4.82 -3.27 12.64
C CYS A 227 3.71 -2.96 11.61
N TYR A 228 3.55 -3.80 10.60
CA TYR A 228 2.55 -3.70 9.54
C TYR A 228 1.11 -3.71 10.08
N PHE A 229 0.87 -4.46 11.15
CA PHE A 229 -0.45 -4.65 11.73
C PHE A 229 -0.97 -3.36 12.39
N CYS A 230 -0.18 -2.76 13.30
CA CYS A 230 -0.57 -1.52 13.99
C CYS A 230 -0.12 -0.24 13.26
N GLY A 231 0.79 -0.33 12.29
CA GLY A 231 1.33 0.81 11.57
C GLY A 231 2.32 1.67 12.36
N LEU A 232 2.76 1.22 13.55
CA LEU A 232 3.66 1.98 14.42
C LEU A 232 5.13 1.63 14.17
N LYS A 233 6.01 2.64 14.30
CA LYS A 233 7.46 2.41 14.27
C LYS A 233 7.89 1.64 15.51
N GLU A 234 9.01 0.93 15.40
CA GLU A 234 9.53 0.07 16.46
C GLU A 234 9.59 0.82 17.80
N ILE A 235 10.09 2.05 17.85
CA ILE A 235 10.21 2.82 19.10
C ILE A 235 8.87 3.18 19.75
N ASP A 236 7.78 3.24 18.99
CA ASP A 236 6.44 3.61 19.47
C ASP A 236 5.58 2.39 19.82
N CYS A 237 6.03 1.19 19.49
CA CYS A 237 5.33 -0.05 19.80
C CYS A 237 5.35 -0.32 21.32
N ASP A 238 4.23 -0.78 21.89
CA ASP A 238 4.20 -1.37 23.23
C ASP A 238 5.07 -2.63 23.24
N LYS A 239 5.97 -2.77 24.21
CA LYS A 239 6.94 -3.88 24.28
C LYS A 239 7.02 -4.44 25.69
N SER A 240 7.34 -5.72 25.79
CA SER A 240 7.75 -6.31 27.06
C SER A 240 9.05 -5.70 27.59
N ILE A 241 9.20 -5.76 28.91
CA ILE A 241 10.44 -5.41 29.61
C ILE A 241 11.47 -6.50 29.27
N PRO A 242 12.69 -6.15 28.86
CA PRO A 242 13.69 -7.17 28.54
C PRO A 242 14.03 -7.97 29.80
N ALA A 243 14.04 -9.30 29.71
CA ALA A 243 14.30 -10.18 30.84
C ALA A 243 15.74 -10.02 31.38
N SER A 244 16.66 -9.60 30.51
CA SER A 244 18.04 -9.29 30.85
C SER A 244 18.57 -8.11 30.03
N THR A 245 19.47 -7.31 30.60
CA THR A 245 20.22 -6.27 29.87
C THR A 245 21.20 -6.85 28.84
N THR A 246 21.48 -8.15 28.89
CA THR A 246 22.40 -8.85 27.97
C THR A 246 21.72 -9.51 26.78
N GLU A 247 20.39 -9.49 26.70
CA GLU A 247 19.66 -10.21 25.66
C GLU A 247 19.72 -9.47 24.31
N LEU A 248 20.27 -10.14 23.30
CA LEU A 248 20.41 -9.64 21.93
C LEU A 248 19.13 -9.82 21.11
N VAL A 249 17.95 -9.72 21.73
CA VAL A 249 16.69 -9.78 21.00
C VAL A 249 16.42 -8.42 20.37
N THR A 250 16.22 -8.41 19.05
CA THR A 250 15.81 -7.22 18.31
C THR A 250 14.55 -6.61 18.95
N PRO A 251 14.55 -5.32 19.33
CA PRO A 251 13.52 -4.79 20.23
C PRO A 251 12.09 -4.83 19.67
N ILE A 252 11.92 -5.00 18.36
CA ILE A 252 10.59 -5.15 17.75
C ILE A 252 9.88 -6.46 18.14
N TYR A 253 10.58 -7.58 18.39
CA TYR A 253 9.93 -8.86 18.72
C TYR A 253 9.26 -8.86 20.09
N ARG A 254 9.74 -8.00 21.00
CA ARG A 254 9.11 -7.77 22.30
C ARG A 254 7.72 -7.13 22.19
N HIS A 255 7.36 -6.60 21.01
CA HIS A 255 6.01 -6.15 20.71
C HIS A 255 5.01 -7.29 20.52
N ASN A 256 5.49 -8.52 20.28
CA ASN A 256 4.63 -9.69 20.08
C ASN A 256 4.54 -10.61 21.30
N GLU A 257 5.31 -10.35 22.35
CA GLU A 257 5.19 -11.10 23.60
C GLU A 257 3.85 -10.78 24.26
N ASP A 258 3.14 -11.79 24.76
CA ASP A 258 1.84 -11.63 25.45
C ASP A 258 0.79 -10.84 24.63
N TRP A 259 0.85 -10.89 23.30
CA TRP A 259 -0.08 -10.14 22.44
C TRP A 259 -1.53 -10.61 22.60
N ASP A 260 -1.70 -11.88 22.94
CA ASP A 260 -2.95 -12.58 23.23
C ASP A 260 -3.67 -12.06 24.47
N ILE A 261 -2.92 -11.53 25.44
CA ILE A 261 -3.48 -10.95 26.68
C ILE A 261 -3.31 -9.42 26.77
N ASN A 262 -2.56 -8.80 25.85
CA ASN A 262 -2.34 -7.36 25.80
C ASN A 262 -2.76 -6.77 24.45
N PRO A 263 -3.92 -6.10 24.35
CA PRO A 263 -4.45 -5.58 23.08
C PRO A 263 -3.64 -4.42 22.48
N LYS A 264 -2.61 -3.92 23.17
CA LYS A 264 -1.66 -2.93 22.61
C LYS A 264 -0.50 -3.56 21.86
N ARG A 265 -0.34 -4.86 21.98
CA ARG A 265 0.67 -5.67 21.31
C ARG A 265 0.05 -6.36 20.10
N CYS A 266 0.90 -6.82 19.19
CA CYS A 266 0.43 -7.38 17.92
C CYS A 266 1.00 -8.77 17.74
N PRO A 267 0.28 -9.67 17.05
CA PRO A 267 0.81 -10.99 16.74
C PRO A 267 2.04 -10.89 15.84
N MET A 268 2.99 -11.81 16.00
CA MET A 268 4.16 -11.87 15.10
C MET A 268 3.76 -12.37 13.70
N TYR A 269 2.82 -13.30 13.64
CA TYR A 269 2.24 -13.84 12.41
C TYR A 269 0.73 -13.74 12.44
N LEU A 270 0.08 -13.31 11.37
CA LEU A 270 -1.39 -13.20 11.38
C LEU A 270 -2.11 -14.54 11.57
N THR A 271 -1.47 -15.65 11.19
CA THR A 271 -2.04 -17.00 11.35
C THR A 271 -2.24 -17.41 12.80
N VAL A 272 -1.47 -16.86 13.74
CA VAL A 272 -1.65 -17.18 15.18
C VAL A 272 -2.90 -16.53 15.76
N ILE A 273 -3.53 -15.59 15.05
CA ILE A 273 -4.79 -14.98 15.49
C ILE A 273 -5.92 -16.00 15.51
N HIS A 274 -5.90 -16.99 14.61
CA HIS A 274 -6.90 -18.06 14.55
C HIS A 274 -7.01 -18.88 15.85
N GLU A 275 -5.94 -18.92 16.66
CA GLU A 275 -5.91 -19.63 17.94
C GLU A 275 -6.81 -18.97 19.00
N ILE A 276 -7.11 -17.69 18.85
CA ILE A 276 -7.93 -16.89 19.79
C ILE A 276 -9.24 -16.45 19.15
N ASP A 277 -9.21 -16.11 17.86
CA ASP A 277 -10.34 -15.64 17.07
C ASP A 277 -10.51 -16.52 15.84
N ASN A 278 -11.42 -17.49 15.96
CA ASN A 278 -11.67 -18.52 14.95
C ASN A 278 -12.27 -17.98 13.63
N ILE A 279 -12.66 -16.71 13.57
CA ILE A 279 -13.10 -16.04 12.33
C ILE A 279 -11.90 -15.80 11.41
N TRP A 280 -10.71 -15.60 11.97
CA TRP A 280 -9.49 -15.46 11.18
C TRP A 280 -9.17 -16.76 10.43
N PRO A 281 -8.72 -16.70 9.17
CA PRO A 281 -8.25 -17.90 8.47
C PRO A 281 -7.02 -18.52 9.14
N ASP A 282 -6.77 -19.80 8.85
CA ASP A 282 -5.65 -20.59 9.38
C ASP A 282 -4.40 -20.58 8.47
N ASN A 283 -4.42 -19.76 7.42
CA ASN A 283 -3.37 -19.71 6.39
C ASN A 283 -3.00 -18.27 6.02
N ASP A 284 -1.71 -18.05 5.74
CA ASP A 284 -1.12 -16.73 5.50
C ASP A 284 -1.93 -15.86 4.52
N SER A 285 -2.32 -16.43 3.37
CA SER A 285 -3.05 -15.72 2.32
C SER A 285 -4.42 -15.27 2.79
N GLY A 286 -5.16 -16.16 3.47
CA GLY A 286 -6.48 -15.85 4.02
C GLY A 286 -6.38 -14.78 5.11
N CYS A 287 -5.42 -14.87 6.03
CA CYS A 287 -5.26 -13.86 7.09
C CYS A 287 -4.93 -12.47 6.51
N MET A 288 -4.05 -12.41 5.50
CA MET A 288 -3.71 -11.15 4.83
C MET A 288 -4.92 -10.55 4.10
N GLU A 289 -5.68 -11.35 3.36
CA GLU A 289 -6.91 -10.90 2.69
C GLU A 289 -7.94 -10.40 3.72
N TYR A 290 -8.13 -11.14 4.82
CA TYR A 290 -9.04 -10.76 5.90
C TYR A 290 -8.62 -9.45 6.58
N PHE A 291 -7.34 -9.30 6.94
CA PHE A 291 -6.78 -8.06 7.49
C PHE A 291 -7.06 -6.85 6.59
N HIS A 292 -6.74 -6.97 5.29
CA HIS A 292 -6.97 -5.90 4.34
C HIS A 292 -8.45 -5.62 4.10
N ARG A 293 -9.31 -6.64 4.12
CA ARG A 293 -10.76 -6.47 4.03
C ARG A 293 -11.30 -5.64 5.20
N ILE A 294 -10.98 -6.00 6.44
CA ILE A 294 -11.42 -5.27 7.64
C ILE A 294 -10.89 -3.84 7.62
N ARG A 295 -9.62 -3.64 7.25
CA ARG A 295 -9.02 -2.31 7.13
C ARG A 295 -9.69 -1.46 6.06
N SER A 296 -9.96 -2.00 4.88
CA SER A 296 -10.71 -1.32 3.82
C SER A 296 -12.12 -0.94 4.26
N LEU A 297 -12.85 -1.85 4.93
CA LEU A 297 -14.18 -1.54 5.45
C LEU A 297 -14.15 -0.41 6.49
N LYS A 298 -13.10 -0.35 7.32
CA LYS A 298 -12.93 0.75 8.28
C LYS A 298 -12.78 2.10 7.60
N PHE A 299 -11.87 2.22 6.63
CA PHE A 299 -11.71 3.48 5.89
C PHE A 299 -12.95 3.82 5.04
N LEU A 300 -13.63 2.82 4.46
CA LEU A 300 -14.87 3.03 3.74
C LEU A 300 -16.00 3.52 4.67
N ARG A 301 -16.06 3.02 5.91
CA ARG A 301 -17.01 3.51 6.93
C ARG A 301 -16.72 4.95 7.31
N GLU A 302 -15.45 5.30 7.52
CA GLU A 302 -15.04 6.68 7.79
C GLU A 302 -15.42 7.61 6.63
N ALA A 303 -15.19 7.19 5.38
CA ALA A 303 -15.61 7.93 4.19
C ALA A 303 -17.15 8.06 4.09
N TYR A 304 -17.88 6.99 4.40
CA TYR A 304 -19.34 6.98 4.43
C TYR A 304 -19.90 7.97 5.47
N GLU A 305 -19.34 7.97 6.68
CA GLU A 305 -19.72 8.91 7.75
C GLU A 305 -19.39 10.35 7.39
N GLN A 306 -18.23 10.58 6.75
CA GLN A 306 -17.80 11.92 6.30
C GLN A 306 -18.71 12.48 5.21
N LEU A 307 -19.10 11.66 4.23
CA LEU A 307 -19.88 12.10 3.06
C LEU A 307 -21.39 12.11 3.32
N GLY A 308 -21.85 11.27 4.24
CA GLY A 308 -23.27 11.01 4.47
C GLY A 308 -23.84 9.99 3.48
N SER A 309 -24.94 9.35 3.88
CA SER A 309 -25.55 8.23 3.14
C SER A 309 -25.98 8.61 1.72
N GLU A 310 -26.57 9.79 1.56
CA GLU A 310 -27.13 10.24 0.29
C GLU A 310 -26.04 10.45 -0.78
N VAL A 311 -24.95 11.13 -0.43
CA VAL A 311 -23.82 11.36 -1.35
C VAL A 311 -23.14 10.04 -1.70
N PHE A 312 -22.98 9.15 -0.72
CA PHE A 312 -22.36 7.84 -0.93
C PHE A 312 -23.20 6.93 -1.85
N GLU A 313 -24.53 6.96 -1.71
CA GLU A 313 -25.45 6.25 -2.60
C GLU A 313 -25.41 6.82 -4.03
N GLN A 314 -25.40 8.15 -4.17
CA GLN A 314 -25.23 8.81 -5.48
C GLN A 314 -23.91 8.44 -6.15
N LEU A 315 -22.82 8.32 -5.37
CA LEU A 315 -21.52 7.86 -5.88
C LEU A 315 -21.61 6.43 -6.41
N ASN A 316 -22.24 5.52 -5.66
CA ASN A 316 -22.34 4.13 -6.10
C ASN A 316 -23.26 4.00 -7.33
N GLU A 317 -24.40 4.69 -7.35
CA GLU A 317 -25.30 4.68 -8.51
C GLU A 317 -24.60 5.23 -9.76
N ARG A 318 -23.83 6.32 -9.63
CA ARG A 318 -23.22 6.99 -10.77
C ARG A 318 -21.96 6.28 -11.28
N PHE A 319 -21.12 5.77 -10.39
CA PHE A 319 -19.79 5.25 -10.73
C PHE A 319 -19.63 3.75 -10.49
N GLY A 320 -20.56 3.09 -9.80
CA GLY A 320 -20.44 1.68 -9.41
C GLY A 320 -19.22 1.40 -8.53
N ILE A 321 -18.71 2.41 -7.81
CA ILE A 321 -17.40 2.33 -7.16
C ILE A 321 -17.35 1.24 -6.08
N ILE A 322 -18.44 1.03 -5.33
CA ILE A 322 -18.50 0.04 -4.25
C ILE A 322 -18.65 -1.36 -4.83
N ASP A 323 -19.53 -1.52 -5.81
CA ASP A 323 -19.73 -2.78 -6.52
C ASP A 323 -18.44 -3.23 -7.23
N ALA A 324 -17.71 -2.28 -7.82
CA ALA A 324 -16.44 -2.55 -8.50
C ALA A 324 -15.29 -2.97 -7.57
N CYS A 325 -15.33 -2.57 -6.29
CA CYS A 325 -14.30 -2.95 -5.31
C CYS A 325 -14.66 -4.18 -4.45
N GLY A 326 -15.81 -4.82 -4.69
CA GLY A 326 -16.17 -6.09 -4.05
C GLY A 326 -16.63 -5.98 -2.59
N PHE A 327 -17.06 -4.79 -2.16
CA PHE A 327 -17.66 -4.57 -0.84
C PHE A 327 -19.18 -4.42 -0.97
N ALA A 328 -19.93 -4.90 0.02
CA ALA A 328 -21.35 -4.63 0.12
C ALA A 328 -21.58 -3.36 0.95
N LEU A 329 -22.58 -2.56 0.58
CA LEU A 329 -22.94 -1.36 1.35
C LEU A 329 -23.36 -1.69 2.80
N ASP A 330 -23.98 -2.86 3.00
CA ASP A 330 -24.38 -3.35 4.32
C ASP A 330 -23.17 -3.63 5.21
N ASP A 331 -22.12 -4.27 4.65
CA ASP A 331 -20.86 -4.52 5.37
C ASP A 331 -20.21 -3.21 5.84
N ILE A 332 -20.16 -2.21 4.96
CA ILE A 332 -19.60 -0.89 5.27
C ILE A 332 -20.32 -0.28 6.47
N ARG A 333 -21.64 -0.42 6.55
CA ARG A 333 -22.48 0.19 7.59
C ARG A 333 -22.49 -0.59 8.90
N HIS A 334 -22.53 -1.91 8.84
CA HIS A 334 -23.00 -2.73 9.95
C HIS A 334 -22.04 -3.84 10.37
N LEU A 335 -21.05 -4.21 9.56
CA LEU A 335 -20.11 -5.26 9.95
C LEU A 335 -19.33 -4.84 11.21
N ASP A 336 -19.13 -5.75 12.15
CA ASP A 336 -18.19 -5.50 13.23
C ASP A 336 -16.77 -5.41 12.63
N LEU A 337 -16.09 -4.31 12.92
CA LEU A 337 -14.73 -4.03 12.41
C LEU A 337 -13.69 -4.17 13.52
N THR A 338 -14.07 -4.81 14.63
CA THR A 338 -13.14 -5.28 15.65
C THR A 338 -12.15 -6.23 15.00
N LEU A 339 -10.86 -5.88 15.08
CA LEU A 339 -9.83 -6.59 14.32
C LEU A 339 -9.51 -7.96 14.92
N ILE A 340 -9.45 -8.05 16.25
CA ILE A 340 -9.25 -9.29 17.01
C ILE A 340 -10.30 -9.31 18.11
N ASP A 341 -11.15 -10.34 18.13
CA ASP A 341 -12.08 -10.57 19.23
C ASP A 341 -11.43 -11.41 20.34
N TYR A 342 -11.10 -10.76 21.46
CA TYR A 342 -10.53 -11.42 22.63
C TYR A 342 -11.58 -12.09 23.53
N SER A 343 -12.88 -11.96 23.23
CA SER A 343 -13.94 -12.48 24.11
C SER A 343 -13.99 -14.01 24.23
N ASN A 344 -13.41 -14.73 23.26
CA ASN A 344 -13.32 -16.18 23.29
C ASN A 344 -12.22 -16.71 24.23
N HIS A 345 -11.19 -15.91 24.51
CA HIS A 345 -10.02 -16.34 25.28
C HIS A 345 -10.36 -16.65 26.75
N ASP A 346 -11.24 -15.85 27.36
CA ASP A 346 -11.62 -15.97 28.77
C ASP A 346 -12.34 -17.29 29.09
N ASN A 347 -12.89 -17.98 28.09
CA ASN A 347 -13.61 -19.25 28.31
C ASN A 347 -12.69 -20.49 28.32
N MET A 348 -11.45 -20.40 27.81
CA MET A 348 -10.55 -21.56 27.71
C MET A 348 -9.65 -21.75 28.95
N SER A 349 -9.34 -20.70 29.70
CA SER A 349 -8.43 -20.80 30.86
C SER A 349 -8.99 -21.55 32.07
N ASP A 350 -10.31 -21.69 32.13
CA ASP A 350 -10.99 -22.30 33.30
C ASP A 350 -11.13 -23.83 33.17
N GLU A 351 -11.13 -24.39 31.96
CA GLU A 351 -11.32 -25.84 31.76
C GLU A 351 -10.02 -26.66 31.91
N GLU A 352 -8.83 -26.09 31.68
CA GLU A 352 -7.57 -26.83 31.78
C GLU A 352 -7.00 -26.93 33.21
N ASN A 353 -7.56 -26.21 34.18
CA ASN A 353 -7.10 -26.23 35.57
C ASN A 353 -7.82 -27.25 36.47
N GLU A 354 -8.90 -27.89 36.01
CA GLU A 354 -9.65 -28.85 36.84
C GLU A 354 -9.12 -30.29 36.80
N ASP A 355 -8.31 -30.67 35.81
CA ASP A 355 -7.86 -32.06 35.62
C ASP A 355 -6.45 -32.39 36.18
N ASN A 356 -5.78 -31.44 36.86
CA ASN A 356 -4.39 -31.64 37.34
C ASN A 356 -4.22 -31.72 38.88
N VAL A 357 -5.29 -32.04 39.62
CA VAL A 357 -5.24 -32.28 41.08
C VAL A 357 -5.42 -33.77 41.37
N ASP A 358 -4.44 -34.62 41.00
CA ASP A 358 -4.28 -35.93 41.67
C ASP A 358 -2.98 -36.69 41.31
N ILE A 359 -1.77 -36.14 41.54
CA ILE A 359 -0.56 -36.98 41.60
C ILE A 359 0.39 -36.57 42.76
N GLN A 360 0.17 -37.26 43.87
CA GLN A 360 1.16 -37.92 44.74
C GLN A 360 2.43 -37.16 45.17
N THR A 361 2.41 -36.78 46.44
CA THR A 361 3.56 -36.64 47.34
C THR A 361 4.41 -37.93 47.39
N ALA A 362 5.66 -37.85 46.98
CA ALA A 362 6.77 -38.73 47.39
C ALA A 362 8.08 -37.96 47.09
N ASP A 363 8.71 -37.38 48.10
CA ASP A 363 9.80 -37.99 48.90
C ASP A 363 11.13 -38.06 48.13
N ASP A 364 12.13 -37.41 48.74
CA ASP A 364 13.58 -37.65 48.66
C ASP A 364 14.32 -37.38 47.33
N ILE A 365 15.34 -36.50 47.38
CA ILE A 365 16.77 -36.86 47.24
C ILE A 365 17.66 -35.61 47.04
N SER A 366 18.47 -35.36 48.07
CA SER A 366 19.82 -34.76 48.18
C SER A 366 20.36 -33.74 47.16
N ASP A 367 20.62 -32.53 47.69
CA ASP A 367 21.93 -31.89 47.81
C ASP A 367 23.11 -32.53 47.05
N GLU A 368 23.57 -31.91 45.96
CA GLU A 368 24.98 -31.90 45.59
C GLU A 368 25.39 -30.49 45.10
N GLU A 369 26.21 -29.86 45.93
CA GLU A 369 26.94 -28.62 45.68
C GLU A 369 27.89 -28.80 44.49
N ASN A 370 27.86 -27.87 43.52
CA ASN A 370 28.92 -27.78 42.53
C ASN A 370 29.38 -26.32 42.40
N GLU A 371 30.37 -25.97 43.22
CA GLU A 371 31.15 -24.74 43.12
C GLU A 371 32.00 -24.77 41.84
N HIS A 372 31.71 -23.89 40.89
CA HIS A 372 32.65 -23.55 39.82
C HIS A 372 33.00 -22.07 39.85
N ASN A 373 34.20 -21.81 40.38
CA ASN A 373 34.95 -20.56 40.27
C ASN A 373 35.07 -20.12 38.81
N VAL A 374 34.62 -18.90 38.51
CA VAL A 374 34.97 -18.21 37.27
C VAL A 374 35.77 -16.96 37.61
N ASP A 375 37.04 -16.99 37.21
CA ASP A 375 38.02 -15.91 37.28
C ASP A 375 37.52 -14.65 36.54
N ILE A 376 37.31 -13.57 37.29
CA ILE A 376 37.03 -12.24 36.76
C ILE A 376 38.35 -11.56 36.42
N ARG A 377 38.65 -11.40 35.13
CA ARG A 377 39.70 -10.49 34.64
C ARG A 377 39.13 -9.10 34.47
N THR A 378 39.47 -8.22 35.39
CA THR A 378 39.35 -6.76 35.28
C THR A 378 40.34 -6.25 34.24
N ALA A 379 39.84 -5.55 33.21
CA ALA A 379 40.65 -4.70 32.35
C ALA A 379 40.10 -3.27 32.47
N ASP A 380 40.83 -2.46 33.21
CA ASP A 380 40.79 -1.00 33.18
C ASP A 380 41.03 -0.51 31.75
N ASN A 381 40.25 0.46 31.29
CA ASN A 381 40.70 1.45 30.33
C ASN A 381 39.90 2.74 30.50
N THR A 382 40.52 3.62 31.29
CA THR A 382 40.37 5.07 31.26
C THR A 382 40.92 5.63 29.95
N SER A 383 40.16 6.46 29.26
CA SER A 383 40.70 7.64 28.59
C SER A 383 39.57 8.61 28.28
N ASP A 384 39.55 9.68 29.06
CA ASP A 384 38.90 10.95 28.79
C ASP A 384 39.35 11.50 27.43
N GLU A 385 38.42 12.01 26.64
CA GLU A 385 38.72 13.09 25.68
C GLU A 385 37.43 13.89 25.42
N GLU A 386 37.34 15.00 26.16
CA GLU A 386 36.41 16.10 25.92
C GLU A 386 36.74 16.74 24.56
N ASN A 387 35.72 16.89 23.70
CA ASN A 387 35.79 17.80 22.56
C ASN A 387 34.54 18.67 22.56
N GLU A 388 34.67 19.85 23.17
CA GLU A 388 33.80 20.99 22.96
C GLU A 388 33.92 21.46 21.51
N TYR A 389 32.85 21.32 20.73
CA TYR A 389 32.70 22.01 19.45
C TYR A 389 31.57 23.04 19.57
N ASN A 390 31.95 24.28 19.85
CA ASN A 390 31.11 25.46 19.68
C ASN A 390 31.17 25.87 18.20
N GLY A 391 30.10 25.60 17.46
CA GLY A 391 29.91 26.05 16.09
C GLY A 391 28.75 27.04 16.02
N ASP A 392 29.09 28.32 15.92
CA ASP A 392 28.16 29.43 15.69
C ASP A 392 27.33 29.21 14.41
N MET A 393 26.00 29.21 14.56
CA MET A 393 25.06 29.32 13.44
C MET A 393 24.90 30.79 13.04
N PRO A 394 25.06 31.16 11.76
CA PRO A 394 24.66 32.47 11.27
C PRO A 394 23.13 32.54 11.19
N THR A 395 22.56 33.57 11.82
CA THR A 395 21.18 34.00 11.65
C THR A 395 20.97 34.50 10.23
N ALA A 396 20.10 33.85 9.47
CA ALA A 396 19.62 34.37 8.19
C ALA A 396 18.52 35.41 8.45
N ASP A 397 18.79 36.63 8.02
CA ASP A 397 17.86 37.74 7.96
C ASP A 397 16.69 37.39 7.00
N ASN A 398 15.47 37.35 7.53
CA ASN A 398 14.26 37.37 6.73
C ASN A 398 13.91 38.84 6.43
N GLU A 399 14.35 39.34 5.27
CA GLU A 399 13.78 40.54 4.67
C GLU A 399 12.42 40.21 4.05
N ILE A 400 11.40 40.86 4.59
CA ILE A 400 10.03 40.92 4.09
C ILE A 400 10.04 41.77 2.81
N TYR A 401 9.66 41.19 1.68
CA TYR A 401 9.19 41.96 0.52
C TYR A 401 7.66 41.94 0.50
N GLU A 402 7.08 43.07 0.88
CA GLU A 402 5.75 43.50 0.45
C GLU A 402 5.81 43.95 -1.02
N GLU A 403 4.63 43.94 -1.66
CA GLU A 403 4.31 44.42 -3.03
C GLU A 403 4.49 43.39 -4.16
N PHE A 404 3.41 42.67 -4.50
CA PHE A 404 2.52 42.96 -5.65
C PHE A 404 1.23 42.15 -5.58
#